data_AF-A0AAD9GEE4-F1
#
_entry.id   AF-A0AAD9GEE4-F1
#
_cell.length_a   1.000
_cell.length_b   1.000
_cell.length_c   1.000
_cell.angle_alpha   90.00
_cell.angle_beta   90.00
_cell.angle_gamma   90.00
#
_symmetry.space_group_name_H-M   'P 1'
#
loop_
_entity.id
_entity.type
_entity.pdbx_description
1 polymer ?
#
loop_
_entity_poly.entity_id
_entity_poly.type
_entity_poly.pdbx_seq_one_letter_code
_entity_poly.pdbx_strand_id
1 'polypeptide(L)'
;MGNFLSLCVPTGADVDATGRMIQLKGQRDELEEYRILLRNRIRDLDATIVNHYQSGEKDQAFWLLRKKGLLQTQLSRVDGYLYRVLGVISDNEMAQVNMEVYKYLKIGADLLTSLSESIHLDDIELMRAAEERYLEKIGEAHHIMNRNNTPVEEDELLEVLERLSETVAEQQCVTRLSNTSSEDTEKDNISSMESPRTKMPAPI
;
A
#
# COMPACT_ATOMS: atom_id res chain seq x y z
N MET A 1 -21.50 31.05 24.69
CA MET A 1 -21.91 31.48 23.34
C MET A 1 -21.28 30.51 22.36
N GLY A 2 -22.08 29.78 21.58
CA GLY A 2 -21.59 28.92 20.51
C GLY A 2 -21.85 27.43 20.70
N ASN A 3 -23.12 27.03 20.79
CA ASN A 3 -23.53 25.66 20.48
C ASN A 3 -23.61 25.51 18.96
N PHE A 4 -22.68 24.76 18.37
CA PHE A 4 -22.77 24.28 17.00
C PHE A 4 -22.22 22.85 16.95
N LEU A 5 -23.08 21.87 17.20
CA LEU A 5 -22.88 20.51 16.71
C LEU A 5 -24.21 19.98 16.21
N SER A 6 -24.48 20.28 14.94
CA SER A 6 -25.50 19.65 14.13
C SER A 6 -25.05 18.24 13.74
N LEU A 7 -25.92 17.28 14.05
CA LEU A 7 -26.36 16.21 13.16
C LEU A 7 -25.28 15.26 12.59
N CYS A 8 -24.90 14.27 13.39
CA CYS A 8 -24.87 12.86 13.01
C CYS A 8 -24.85 12.06 14.32
N VAL A 9 -25.90 11.28 14.61
CA VAL A 9 -25.94 10.44 15.81
C VAL A 9 -25.26 9.11 15.46
N PRO A 10 -24.08 8.81 16.01
CA PRO A 10 -23.47 7.50 15.83
C PRO A 10 -24.23 6.48 16.67
N THR A 11 -24.29 5.25 16.19
CA THR A 11 -24.79 4.08 16.90
C THR A 11 -24.10 3.94 18.26
N GLY A 12 -24.87 3.72 19.33
CA GLY A 12 -24.42 3.90 20.73
C GLY A 12 -23.13 3.16 21.12
N ALA A 13 -22.86 1.99 20.53
CA ALA A 13 -21.64 1.24 20.78
C ALA A 13 -20.36 1.94 20.28
N ASP A 14 -20.44 2.65 19.14
CA ASP A 14 -19.31 3.37 18.57
C ASP A 14 -19.07 4.71 19.31
N VAL A 15 -20.13 5.31 19.86
CA VAL A 15 -20.05 6.51 20.72
C VAL A 15 -19.29 6.19 22.00
N ASP A 16 -19.52 5.02 22.59
CA ASP A 16 -18.84 4.61 23.82
C ASP A 16 -17.35 4.34 23.58
N ALA A 17 -16.99 3.69 22.47
CA ALA A 17 -15.60 3.41 22.13
C ALA A 17 -14.81 4.69 21.81
N THR A 18 -15.39 5.58 21.01
CA THR A 18 -14.78 6.88 20.66
C THR A 18 -14.71 7.81 21.88
N GLY A 19 -15.74 7.84 22.73
CA GLY A 19 -15.73 8.60 23.98
C GLY A 19 -14.62 8.13 24.94
N ARG A 20 -14.40 6.83 25.07
CA ARG A 20 -13.30 6.27 25.89
C ARG A 20 -11.93 6.60 25.31
N MET A 21 -11.77 6.61 23.99
CA MET A 21 -10.54 7.06 23.33
C MET A 21 -10.25 8.54 23.63
N ILE A 22 -11.27 9.40 23.59
CA ILE A 22 -11.12 10.83 23.93
C ILE A 22 -10.67 10.99 25.38
N GLN A 23 -11.22 10.20 26.32
CA GLN A 23 -10.81 10.22 27.72
C GLN A 23 -9.33 9.83 27.90
N LEU A 24 -8.86 8.79 27.20
CA LEU A 24 -7.45 8.38 27.24
C LEU A 24 -6.53 9.46 26.66
N LYS A 25 -6.92 10.11 25.57
CA LYS A 25 -6.17 11.24 24.98
C LYS A 25 -6.16 12.45 25.92
N GLY A 26 -7.26 12.74 26.61
CA GLY A 26 -7.30 13.76 27.66
C GLY A 26 -6.35 13.46 28.81
N GLN A 27 -6.35 12.22 29.33
CA GLN A 27 -5.43 11.78 30.38
C GLN A 27 -3.96 11.87 29.96
N ARG A 28 -3.64 11.56 28.71
CA ARG A 28 -2.29 11.75 28.14
C ARG A 28 -1.89 13.22 28.22
N ASP A 29 -2.76 14.12 27.78
CA ASP A 29 -2.48 15.55 27.72
C ASP A 29 -2.31 16.16 29.12
N GLU A 30 -3.13 15.73 30.09
CA GLU A 30 -2.97 16.10 31.50
C GLU A 30 -1.62 15.63 32.08
N LEU A 31 -1.21 14.40 31.77
CA LEU A 31 0.09 13.87 32.21
C LEU A 31 1.26 14.62 31.56
N GLU A 32 1.11 15.01 30.29
CA GLU A 32 2.09 15.82 29.56
C GLU A 32 2.26 17.22 30.18
N GLU A 33 1.16 17.88 30.49
CA GLU A 33 1.18 19.16 31.20
C GLU A 33 1.85 19.01 32.57
N TYR A 34 1.47 18.00 33.34
CA TYR A 34 2.06 17.75 34.66
C TYR A 34 3.57 17.46 34.59
N ARG A 35 4.01 16.73 33.56
CA ARG A 35 5.44 16.47 33.28
C ARG A 35 6.21 17.76 33.02
N ILE A 36 5.65 18.68 32.22
CA ILE A 36 6.25 19.98 31.93
C ILE A 36 6.35 20.82 33.21
N LEU A 37 5.28 20.86 34.01
CA LEU A 37 5.26 21.57 35.30
C LEU A 37 6.34 21.04 36.26
N LEU A 38 6.48 19.72 36.37
CA LEU A 38 7.53 19.10 37.20
C LEU A 38 8.94 19.44 36.73
N ARG A 39 9.20 19.43 35.41
CA ARG A 39 10.51 19.81 34.86
C ARG A 39 10.85 21.27 35.14
N ASN A 40 9.89 22.17 34.96
CA ASN A 40 10.07 23.58 35.28
C ASN A 40 10.39 23.76 36.77
N ARG A 41 9.67 23.05 37.64
CA ARG A 41 9.94 23.10 39.08
C ARG A 41 11.33 22.59 39.47
N ILE A 42 11.82 21.54 38.80
CA ILE A 42 13.19 21.05 39.00
C ILE A 42 14.21 22.10 38.56
N ARG A 43 13.99 22.76 37.42
CA ARG A 43 14.85 23.84 36.92
C ARG A 43 14.91 25.03 37.90
N ASP A 44 13.77 25.41 38.46
CA ASP A 44 13.71 26.48 39.48
C ASP A 44 14.50 26.08 40.74
N LEU A 45 14.35 24.83 41.20
CA LEU A 45 15.10 24.34 42.34
C LEU A 45 16.61 24.35 42.07
N ASP A 46 17.04 24.00 40.86
CA ASP A 46 18.46 24.04 40.49
C ASP A 46 19.05 25.45 40.59
N ALA A 47 18.32 26.47 40.14
CA ALA A 47 18.74 27.86 40.31
C ALA A 47 18.84 28.24 41.80
N THR A 48 17.85 27.84 42.62
CA THR A 48 17.89 28.11 44.06
C THR A 48 19.03 27.41 44.79
N ILE A 49 19.34 26.15 44.42
CA ILE A 49 20.44 25.38 45.01
C ILE A 49 21.78 26.09 44.75
N VAL A 50 22.00 26.57 43.52
CA VAL A 50 23.21 27.31 43.16
C VAL A 50 23.33 28.59 43.98
N ASN A 51 22.24 29.33 44.16
CA ASN A 51 22.24 30.55 44.97
C ASN A 51 22.56 30.27 46.45
N HIS A 52 21.91 29.29 47.09
CA HIS A 52 22.20 28.94 48.49
C HIS A 52 23.62 28.39 48.70
N TYR A 53 24.17 27.69 47.70
CA TYR A 53 25.55 27.25 47.74
C TYR A 53 26.53 28.42 47.72
N GLN A 54 26.26 29.45 46.92
CA GLN A 54 27.07 30.69 46.88
C GLN A 54 26.95 31.50 48.18
N SER A 55 25.76 31.53 48.79
CA SER A 55 25.51 32.20 50.08
C SER A 55 26.12 31.46 51.29
N GLY A 56 26.66 30.24 51.11
CA GLY A 56 27.29 29.46 52.17
C GLY A 56 26.33 28.66 53.06
N GLU A 57 25.04 28.67 52.78
CA GLU A 57 24.00 27.97 53.55
C GLU A 57 23.88 26.49 53.13
N LYS A 58 24.81 25.67 53.61
CA LYS A 58 24.95 24.26 53.20
C LYS A 58 23.72 23.40 53.56
N ASP A 59 23.11 23.64 54.72
CA ASP A 59 21.97 22.84 55.19
C ASP A 59 20.73 23.04 54.32
N GLN A 60 20.48 24.28 53.90
CA GLN A 60 19.36 24.61 52.99
C GLN A 60 19.59 24.03 51.59
N ALA A 61 20.81 24.16 51.07
CA ALA A 61 21.19 23.56 49.79
C ALA A 61 21.02 22.03 49.80
N PHE A 62 21.41 21.36 50.89
CA PHE A 62 21.23 19.93 51.04
C PHE A 62 19.75 19.52 51.09
N TRP A 63 18.92 20.26 51.83
CA TRP A 63 17.47 20.01 51.87
C TRP A 63 16.81 20.18 50.49
N LEU A 64 17.18 21.22 49.75
CA LEU A 64 16.70 21.45 48.38
C LEU A 64 17.11 20.32 47.43
N LEU A 65 18.32 19.78 47.57
CA LEU A 65 18.77 18.63 46.78
C LEU A 65 17.94 17.37 47.07
N ARG A 66 17.59 17.11 48.33
CA ARG A 66 16.70 16.00 48.68
C ARG A 66 15.31 16.18 48.08
N LYS A 67 14.78 17.41 48.11
CA LYS A 67 13.50 17.76 47.48
C LYS A 67 13.56 17.53 45.96
N LYS A 68 14.66 17.91 45.30
CA LYS A 68 14.90 17.65 43.88
C LYS A 68 14.86 16.14 43.58
N GLY A 69 15.52 15.30 44.38
CA GLY A 69 15.51 13.84 44.17
C GLY A 69 14.11 13.23 44.24
N LEU A 70 13.25 13.72 45.13
CA LEU A 70 11.85 13.30 45.21
C LEU A 70 11.06 13.69 43.95
N LEU A 71 11.23 14.92 43.46
CA LEU A 71 10.58 15.38 42.22
C LEU A 71 11.06 14.62 40.99
N GLN A 72 12.36 14.28 40.92
CA GLN A 72 12.88 13.44 39.84
C GLN A 72 12.28 12.03 39.86
N THR A 73 12.08 11.46 41.06
CA THR A 73 11.40 10.17 41.21
C THR A 73 9.94 10.27 40.75
N GLN A 74 9.24 11.36 41.10
CA GLN A 74 7.88 11.61 40.62
C GLN A 74 7.81 11.78 39.10
N LEU A 75 8.76 12.52 38.51
CA LEU A 75 8.86 12.70 37.06
C LEU A 75 9.03 11.35 36.35
N SER A 76 9.92 10.48 36.85
CA SER A 76 10.11 9.14 36.30
C SER A 76 8.82 8.28 36.37
N ARG A 77 8.03 8.42 37.44
CA ARG A 77 6.73 7.74 37.55
C ARG A 77 5.72 8.27 36.52
N VAL A 78 5.66 9.59 36.33
CA VAL A 78 4.80 10.23 35.32
C VAL A 78 5.17 9.79 33.91
N ASP A 79 6.47 9.74 33.58
CA ASP A 79 6.95 9.23 32.30
C ASP A 79 6.54 7.75 32.11
N GLY A 80 6.58 6.94 33.17
CA GLY A 80 6.09 5.56 33.15
C GLY A 80 4.58 5.45 32.92
N TYR A 81 3.77 6.33 33.53
CA TYR A 81 2.33 6.38 33.27
C TYR A 81 2.01 6.85 31.85
N LEU A 82 2.73 7.85 31.36
CA LEU A 82 2.60 8.35 30.00
C LEU A 82 2.85 7.22 28.97
N TYR A 83 3.93 6.45 29.16
CA TYR A 83 4.23 5.30 28.29
C TYR A 83 3.10 4.27 28.27
N ARG A 84 2.50 3.96 29.44
CA ARG A 84 1.36 3.03 29.52
C ARG A 84 0.13 3.56 28.78
N VAL A 85 -0.20 4.84 28.96
CA VAL A 85 -1.36 5.46 28.26
C VAL A 85 -1.14 5.47 26.76
N LEU A 86 0.07 5.83 26.29
CA LEU A 86 0.42 5.78 24.87
C LEU A 86 0.32 4.37 24.30
N GLY A 87 0.76 3.35 25.04
CA GLY A 87 0.61 1.95 24.66
C GLY A 87 -0.86 1.57 24.45
N VAL A 88 -1.73 1.89 25.43
CA VAL A 88 -3.16 1.59 25.34
C VAL A 88 -3.85 2.33 24.17
N ILE A 89 -3.46 3.58 23.89
CA ILE A 89 -3.97 4.33 22.74
C ILE A 89 -3.57 3.62 21.43
N SER A 90 -2.28 3.26 21.30
CA SER A 90 -1.78 2.54 20.12
C SER A 90 -2.49 1.20 19.92
N ASP A 91 -2.64 0.41 20.99
CA ASP A 91 -3.31 -0.88 20.95
C ASP A 91 -4.78 -0.74 20.51
N ASN A 92 -5.46 0.32 20.96
CA ASN A 92 -6.84 0.57 20.55
C ASN A 92 -6.93 1.03 19.09
N GLU A 93 -6.02 1.89 18.63
CA GLU A 93 -5.96 2.30 17.22
C GLU A 93 -5.70 1.09 16.31
N MET A 94 -4.81 0.18 16.70
CA MET A 94 -4.59 -1.08 15.99
C MET A 94 -5.84 -1.99 16.03
N ALA A 95 -6.53 -2.07 17.16
CA ALA A 95 -7.76 -2.83 17.28
C ALA A 95 -8.87 -2.29 16.36
N GLN A 96 -8.99 -0.96 16.21
CA GLN A 96 -9.93 -0.34 15.28
C GLN A 96 -9.64 -0.70 13.82
N VAL A 97 -8.36 -0.63 13.40
CA VAL A 97 -7.94 -1.05 12.06
C VAL A 97 -8.24 -2.54 11.83
N ASN A 98 -7.90 -3.39 12.80
CA ASN A 98 -8.15 -4.83 12.69
C ASN A 98 -9.64 -5.17 12.62
N MET A 99 -10.49 -4.43 13.34
CA MET A 99 -11.95 -4.56 13.27
C MET A 99 -12.47 -4.24 11.87
N GLU A 100 -11.92 -3.20 11.22
CA GLU A 100 -12.25 -2.83 9.86
C GLU A 100 -11.78 -3.89 8.84
N VAL A 101 -10.54 -4.36 8.95
CA VAL A 101 -10.01 -5.47 8.12
C VAL A 101 -10.90 -6.71 8.26
N TYR A 102 -11.32 -7.04 9.48
CA TYR A 102 -12.21 -8.17 9.74
C TYR A 102 -13.59 -7.99 9.07
N LYS A 103 -14.16 -6.78 9.09
CA LYS A 103 -15.42 -6.48 8.39
C LYS A 103 -15.28 -6.73 6.88
N TYR A 104 -14.19 -6.26 6.26
CA TYR A 104 -13.96 -6.47 4.83
C TYR A 104 -13.68 -7.93 4.49
N LEU A 105 -12.92 -8.64 5.32
CA LEU A 105 -12.70 -10.07 5.12
C LEU A 105 -14.00 -10.87 5.21
N LYS A 106 -14.90 -10.50 6.12
CA LYS A 106 -16.22 -11.12 6.22
C LYS A 106 -17.05 -10.89 4.96
N ILE A 107 -17.11 -9.65 4.48
CA ILE A 107 -17.80 -9.32 3.21
C ILE A 107 -17.18 -10.10 2.05
N GLY A 108 -15.85 -10.19 1.99
CA GLY A 108 -15.14 -10.96 0.96
C GLY A 108 -15.46 -12.46 1.02
N ALA A 109 -15.56 -13.04 2.22
CA ALA A 109 -15.95 -14.43 2.40
C ALA A 109 -17.40 -14.68 1.93
N ASP A 110 -18.34 -13.82 2.34
CA ASP A 110 -19.75 -13.91 1.95
C ASP A 110 -19.91 -13.79 0.42
N LEU A 111 -19.17 -12.86 -0.21
CA LEU A 111 -19.14 -12.70 -1.66
C LEU A 111 -18.57 -13.94 -2.36
N LEU A 112 -17.46 -14.50 -1.87
CA LEU A 112 -16.88 -15.71 -2.44
C LEU A 112 -17.83 -16.90 -2.33
N THR A 113 -18.54 -17.05 -1.20
CA THR A 113 -19.57 -18.09 -1.07
C THR A 113 -20.71 -17.87 -2.06
N SER A 114 -21.21 -16.64 -2.19
CA SER A 114 -22.28 -16.33 -3.15
C SER A 114 -21.85 -16.55 -4.61
N LEU A 115 -20.60 -16.21 -4.94
CA LEU A 115 -20.03 -16.43 -6.25
C LEU A 115 -19.87 -17.93 -6.52
N SER A 116 -19.33 -18.68 -5.57
CA SER A 116 -19.19 -20.13 -5.67
C SER A 116 -20.54 -20.85 -5.75
N GLU A 117 -21.59 -20.31 -5.12
CA GLU A 117 -22.95 -20.82 -5.27
C GLU A 117 -23.52 -20.50 -6.64
N SER A 118 -23.24 -19.32 -7.19
CA SER A 118 -23.68 -18.92 -8.53
C SER A 118 -22.92 -19.63 -9.68
N ILE A 119 -21.67 -20.03 -9.44
CA ILE A 119 -20.86 -20.82 -10.36
C ILE A 119 -21.12 -22.30 -10.04
N HIS A 120 -22.16 -22.86 -10.66
CA HIS A 120 -22.42 -24.28 -10.53
C HIS A 120 -21.37 -25.09 -11.31
N LEU A 121 -20.91 -26.20 -10.72
CA LEU A 121 -19.97 -27.11 -11.37
C LEU A 121 -20.54 -27.67 -12.69
N ASP A 122 -21.85 -27.89 -12.72
CA ASP A 122 -22.60 -28.36 -13.89
C ASP A 122 -22.46 -27.41 -15.09
N ASP A 123 -22.42 -26.09 -14.87
CA ASP A 123 -22.28 -25.10 -15.93
C ASP A 123 -20.86 -25.12 -16.52
N ILE A 124 -19.85 -25.39 -15.70
CA ILE A 124 -18.46 -25.56 -16.15
C ILE A 124 -18.31 -26.84 -16.97
N GLU A 125 -18.92 -27.94 -16.52
CA GLU A 125 -18.91 -29.21 -17.25
C GLU A 125 -19.65 -29.09 -18.59
N LEU A 126 -20.78 -28.39 -18.61
CA LEU A 126 -21.52 -28.12 -19.85
C LEU A 126 -20.72 -27.24 -20.81
N MET A 127 -20.06 -26.20 -20.31
CA MET A 127 -19.20 -25.34 -21.12
C MET A 127 -18.03 -26.12 -21.71
N ARG A 128 -17.36 -26.97 -20.92
CA ARG A 128 -16.27 -27.82 -21.39
C ARG A 128 -16.75 -28.82 -22.44
N ALA A 129 -17.89 -29.46 -22.23
CA ALA A 129 -18.47 -30.38 -23.21
C ALA A 129 -18.88 -29.67 -24.51
N ALA A 130 -19.37 -28.43 -24.41
CA ALA A 130 -19.67 -27.61 -25.58
C ALA A 130 -18.38 -27.26 -26.35
N GLU A 131 -17.33 -26.84 -25.65
CA GLU A 131 -16.02 -26.54 -26.24
C GLU A 131 -15.42 -27.74 -26.97
N GLU A 132 -15.46 -28.94 -26.35
CA GLU A 132 -14.99 -30.17 -26.99
C GLU A 132 -15.75 -30.48 -28.28
N ARG A 133 -17.08 -30.33 -28.28
CA ARG A 133 -17.90 -30.47 -29.50
C ARG A 133 -17.59 -29.41 -30.56
N TYR A 134 -17.27 -28.17 -30.16
CA TYR A 134 -16.86 -27.14 -31.10
C TYR A 134 -15.49 -27.43 -31.71
N LEU A 135 -14.54 -27.91 -30.91
CA LEU A 135 -13.23 -28.34 -31.38
C LEU A 135 -13.34 -29.53 -32.34
N GLU A 136 -14.18 -30.51 -32.04
CA GLU A 136 -14.48 -31.62 -32.94
C GLU A 136 -15.02 -31.11 -34.28
N LYS A 137 -16.00 -30.19 -34.25
CA LYS A 137 -16.55 -29.57 -35.47
C LYS A 137 -15.51 -28.76 -36.25
N ILE A 138 -14.60 -28.06 -35.59
CA ILE A 138 -13.49 -27.36 -36.26
C ILE A 138 -12.53 -28.37 -36.89
N GLY A 139 -12.25 -29.48 -36.20
CA GLY A 139 -11.45 -30.58 -36.73
C GLY A 139 -12.10 -31.25 -37.95
N GLU A 140 -13.40 -31.52 -37.88
CA GLU A 140 -14.20 -32.02 -39.00
C GLU A 140 -14.23 -31.03 -40.16
N ALA A 141 -14.47 -29.74 -39.87
CA ALA A 141 -14.44 -28.68 -40.87
C ALA A 141 -13.06 -28.58 -41.52
N HIS A 142 -11.99 -28.62 -40.74
CA HIS A 142 -10.61 -28.62 -41.23
C HIS A 142 -10.31 -29.87 -42.07
N HIS A 143 -10.79 -31.05 -41.65
CA HIS A 143 -10.69 -32.28 -42.43
C HIS A 143 -11.49 -32.21 -43.73
N ILE A 144 -12.69 -31.62 -43.73
CA ILE A 144 -13.50 -31.42 -44.94
C ILE A 144 -12.82 -30.40 -45.86
N MET A 145 -12.30 -29.30 -45.32
CA MET A 145 -11.53 -28.30 -46.07
C MET A 145 -10.29 -28.93 -46.69
N ASN A 146 -9.54 -29.74 -45.93
CA ASN A 146 -8.36 -30.44 -46.44
C ASN A 146 -8.70 -31.60 -47.38
N ARG A 147 -9.86 -32.24 -47.24
CA ARG A 147 -10.36 -33.23 -48.21
C ARG A 147 -10.74 -32.58 -49.54
N ASN A 148 -11.23 -31.34 -49.50
CA ASN A 148 -11.60 -30.56 -50.67
C ASN A 148 -10.41 -29.79 -51.28
N ASN A 149 -9.35 -29.55 -50.50
CA ASN A 149 -8.04 -29.23 -51.02
C ASN A 149 -7.49 -30.53 -51.66
N THR A 150 -7.70 -30.65 -52.97
CA THR A 150 -6.97 -31.63 -53.79
C THR A 150 -5.47 -31.49 -53.52
N PRO A 151 -4.65 -32.54 -53.77
CA PRO A 151 -3.22 -32.31 -53.88
C PRO A 151 -3.03 -31.35 -55.06
N VAL A 152 -2.92 -30.05 -54.79
CA VAL A 152 -2.18 -29.18 -55.69
C VAL A 152 -0.81 -29.82 -55.73
N GLU A 153 -0.35 -30.17 -56.93
CA GLU A 153 0.86 -30.96 -57.09
C GLU A 153 1.97 -30.29 -56.27
N GLU A 154 2.53 -31.05 -55.32
CA GLU A 154 3.52 -30.52 -54.38
C GLU A 154 4.68 -29.86 -55.15
N ASP A 155 4.94 -30.33 -56.38
CA ASP A 155 5.89 -29.78 -57.35
C ASP A 155 5.57 -28.35 -57.81
N GLU A 156 4.31 -28.02 -58.16
CA GLU A 156 3.93 -26.65 -58.56
C GLU A 156 4.03 -25.69 -57.37
N LEU A 157 3.71 -26.17 -56.16
CA LEU A 157 3.83 -25.39 -54.94
C LEU A 157 5.30 -25.15 -54.55
N LEU A 158 6.16 -26.16 -54.75
CA LEU A 158 7.61 -26.07 -54.55
C LEU A 158 8.22 -25.04 -55.50
N GLU A 159 7.83 -25.03 -56.78
CA GLU A 159 8.34 -24.06 -57.76
C GLU A 159 7.92 -22.62 -57.41
N VAL A 160 6.67 -22.43 -56.96
CA VAL A 160 6.20 -21.11 -56.48
C VAL A 160 6.94 -20.68 -55.20
N LEU A 161 7.21 -21.61 -54.28
CA LEU A 161 7.94 -21.34 -53.05
C LEU A 161 9.42 -21.02 -53.32
N GLU A 162 10.07 -21.75 -54.23
CA GLU A 162 11.43 -21.49 -54.69
C GLU A 162 11.53 -20.09 -55.30
N ARG A 163 10.62 -19.76 -56.22
CA ARG A 163 10.55 -18.42 -56.84
C ARG A 163 10.33 -17.30 -55.81
N LEU A 164 9.47 -17.51 -54.81
CA LEU A 164 9.29 -16.53 -53.72
C LEU A 164 10.54 -16.43 -52.84
N SER A 165 11.21 -17.54 -52.56
CA SER A 165 12.46 -17.55 -51.77
C SER A 165 13.61 -16.81 -52.49
N GLU A 166 13.71 -16.94 -53.81
CA GLU A 166 14.66 -16.20 -54.64
C GLU A 166 14.39 -14.70 -54.58
N THR A 167 13.12 -14.27 -54.72
CA THR A 167 12.77 -12.84 -54.63
C THR A 167 13.04 -12.25 -53.24
N VAL A 168 12.86 -13.03 -52.16
CA VAL A 168 13.21 -12.62 -50.80
C VAL A 168 14.73 -12.55 -50.62
N ALA A 169 15.49 -13.48 -51.21
CA ALA A 169 16.95 -13.46 -51.19
C ALA A 169 17.52 -12.23 -51.96
N GLU A 170 16.91 -11.86 -53.08
CA GLU A 170 17.24 -10.65 -53.83
C GLU A 170 16.93 -9.38 -53.02
N GLN A 171 15.78 -9.32 -52.34
CA GLN A 171 15.43 -8.19 -51.46
C GLN A 171 16.35 -8.07 -50.24
N GLN A 172 16.84 -9.18 -49.69
CA GLN A 172 17.84 -9.20 -48.61
C GLN A 172 19.25 -8.81 -49.09
N CYS A 173 19.57 -8.98 -50.37
CA CYS A 173 20.83 -8.52 -50.96
C CYS A 173 20.86 -6.98 -51.11
N VAL A 174 19.73 -6.38 -51.51
CA VAL A 174 19.60 -4.91 -51.63
C VAL A 174 19.71 -4.21 -50.28
N THR A 175 19.26 -4.83 -49.19
CA THR A 175 19.36 -4.23 -47.83
C THR A 175 20.75 -4.31 -47.20
N ARG A 176 21.65 -5.17 -47.67
CA ARG A 176 23.04 -5.24 -47.15
C ARG A 176 24.00 -4.28 -47.85
N LEU A 177 23.69 -3.80 -49.06
CA LEU A 177 24.53 -2.86 -49.82
C LEU A 177 24.30 -1.37 -49.49
N SER A 178 23.27 -1.04 -48.70
CA SER A 178 22.96 0.35 -48.30
C SER A 178 23.65 0.81 -47.00
N ASN A 179 24.40 -0.07 -46.32
CA ASN A 179 24.90 0.20 -44.96
C ASN A 179 26.42 0.46 -44.89
N THR A 180 27.05 0.97 -45.96
CA THR A 180 28.45 1.44 -45.93
C THR A 180 28.65 2.74 -46.72
N SER A 181 28.06 3.86 -46.28
CA SER A 181 28.56 5.23 -46.58
C SER A 181 27.72 6.31 -45.89
N SER A 182 28.14 6.77 -44.70
CA SER A 182 28.30 8.19 -44.30
C SER A 182 28.21 8.40 -42.76
N GLU A 183 29.35 8.30 -42.09
CA GLU A 183 29.77 9.16 -40.96
C GLU A 183 30.35 10.44 -41.62
N ASP A 184 30.18 11.70 -41.21
CA ASP A 184 29.58 12.42 -40.08
C ASP A 184 29.31 13.87 -40.54
N THR A 185 28.40 14.62 -39.88
CA THR A 185 28.72 15.90 -39.17
C THR A 185 27.48 16.59 -38.60
N GLU A 186 27.56 16.80 -37.27
CA GLU A 186 27.12 17.96 -36.46
C GLU A 186 25.65 18.44 -36.38
N LYS A 187 25.07 18.05 -35.23
CA LYS A 187 24.58 18.89 -34.10
C LYS A 187 23.36 19.82 -34.24
N ASP A 188 22.49 19.56 -33.27
CA ASP A 188 21.59 20.45 -32.52
C ASP A 188 20.35 21.00 -33.26
N ASN A 189 19.14 20.55 -32.87
CA ASN A 189 18.41 21.16 -31.73
C ASN A 189 16.94 20.66 -31.63
N ILE A 190 16.43 20.62 -30.39
CA ILE A 190 15.03 20.66 -29.91
C ILE A 190 14.16 19.39 -29.93
N SER A 191 14.24 18.66 -28.81
CA SER A 191 13.13 18.36 -27.87
C SER A 191 11.70 18.26 -28.42
N SER A 192 11.05 17.10 -28.28
CA SER A 192 9.85 16.90 -27.44
C SER A 192 9.29 15.47 -27.55
N MET A 193 8.69 14.99 -26.44
CA MET A 193 7.73 13.88 -26.32
C MET A 193 8.23 12.44 -26.14
N GLU A 194 8.73 12.19 -24.93
CA GLU A 194 8.08 11.36 -23.89
C GLU A 194 7.28 10.12 -24.33
N SER A 195 7.86 8.94 -24.06
CA SER A 195 7.19 7.63 -24.15
C SER A 195 6.18 7.43 -23.01
N PRO A 196 4.98 6.87 -23.26
CA PRO A 196 4.04 6.56 -22.19
C PRO A 196 4.52 5.33 -21.41
N ARG A 197 5.04 5.54 -20.19
CA ARG A 197 5.08 4.50 -19.17
C ARG A 197 3.66 4.29 -18.65
N THR A 198 3.04 3.19 -19.04
CA THR A 198 1.80 2.68 -18.46
C THR A 198 2.06 2.38 -16.98
N LYS A 199 1.57 3.24 -16.09
CA LYS A 199 1.49 2.95 -14.65
C LYS A 199 0.31 2.00 -14.43
N MET A 200 0.57 0.83 -13.87
CA MET A 200 -0.48 0.01 -13.28
C MET A 200 -1.05 0.72 -12.04
N PRO A 201 -2.38 0.71 -11.83
CA PRO A 201 -2.96 1.25 -10.60
C PRO A 201 -2.69 0.33 -9.41
N ALA A 202 -2.30 0.92 -8.29
CA ALA A 202 -2.21 0.26 -6.99
C ALA A 202 -3.63 -0.04 -6.46
N PRO A 203 -3.81 -1.14 -5.69
CA PRO A 203 -5.12 -1.56 -5.21
C PRO A 203 -5.65 -0.61 -4.13
N ILE A 204 -6.97 -0.42 -4.13
CA ILE A 204 -7.73 0.04 -2.97
C ILE A 204 -8.05 -1.19 -2.12
#